data_AF-A0A9P0F193-F1
#
_entry.id   AF-A0A9P0F193-F1
#
_cell.length_a   1.000
_cell.length_b   1.000
_cell.length_c   1.000
_cell.angle_alpha   90.00
_cell.angle_beta   90.00
_cell.angle_gamma   90.00
#
_symmetry.space_group_name_H-M   'P 1'
#
loop_
_entity.id
_entity.type
_entity.pdbx_description
1 polymer ?
#
loop_
_entity_poly.entity_id
_entity_poly.type
_entity_poly.pdbx_seq_one_letter_code
_entity_poly.pdbx_strand_id
1 'polypeptide(L)'
;MTPFSEHFSSLLTDELYRVVSACPQSLTGKKLNFPTIGSLIAQLPELSNSTETSQSKLIEDGDEESSVPAVIPQPIEEVDWEQLDVKIPSKNIVEACSKHVNSLLRSLTPLQKDILSIIYKYHDFYFTERNTHNSKEIVFIYCLHAINHIIKARSEIIQHNVAIKDKKSSSDNFRDQGLVRPKVLILVPFRRSALNIVEVISSILLSDEKANIANKKRFYDEFTGDTLILPKKNPKPADYEEMFSGNIDDTFRIGLAVTKKSLKLYTDFYSSDIIIASPLGLRMLIGAEGDKERDYDFLASIELLILDQTEIFLMQNWDHLLHVFNHLHLQPVESHGTDFSRRILRKPESETDFTGFPSSMLQPSFVDCVPSDKKNTLDFFRDTGLPAT
;
A
#
# COMPACT_ATOMS: atom_id res chain seq x y z
N MET A 1 3.88 -6.80 -20.04
CA MET A 1 3.59 -7.72 -18.93
C MET A 1 2.39 -7.14 -18.18
N THR A 2 1.96 -7.68 -17.03
CA THR A 2 0.95 -6.99 -16.20
C THR A 2 1.66 -5.92 -15.36
N PRO A 3 1.02 -4.78 -15.02
CA PRO A 3 1.66 -3.76 -14.17
C PRO A 3 2.14 -4.27 -12.81
N PHE A 4 1.51 -5.32 -12.28
CA PHE A 4 2.01 -6.02 -11.09
C PHE A 4 3.35 -6.70 -11.39
N SER A 5 3.44 -7.52 -12.43
CA SER A 5 4.69 -8.19 -12.81
C SER A 5 5.79 -7.18 -13.10
N GLU A 6 5.48 -6.11 -13.83
CA GLU A 6 6.47 -5.07 -14.19
C GLU A 6 7.02 -4.37 -12.95
N HIS A 7 6.18 -4.02 -11.99
CA HIS A 7 6.60 -3.36 -10.75
C HIS A 7 7.51 -4.25 -9.89
N PHE A 8 7.28 -5.57 -9.86
CA PHE A 8 8.01 -6.49 -8.98
C PHE A 8 9.17 -7.23 -9.66
N SER A 9 9.21 -7.33 -10.99
CA SER A 9 10.33 -7.94 -11.72
C SER A 9 11.44 -6.95 -12.06
N SER A 10 11.11 -5.66 -12.22
CA SER A 10 12.10 -4.66 -12.62
C SER A 10 13.01 -4.26 -11.45
N LEU A 11 14.31 -4.25 -11.74
CA LEU A 11 15.34 -3.75 -10.83
C LEU A 11 15.53 -2.24 -11.05
N LEU A 12 15.97 -1.56 -9.99
CA LEU A 12 16.43 -0.18 -10.11
C LEU A 12 17.77 -0.17 -10.84
N THR A 13 17.93 0.73 -11.80
CA THR A 13 19.26 1.07 -12.31
C THR A 13 20.05 1.81 -11.25
N ASP A 14 21.37 1.69 -11.27
CA ASP A 14 22.25 2.39 -10.33
C ASP A 14 22.05 3.92 -10.39
N GLU A 15 21.80 4.47 -11.58
CA GLU A 15 21.50 5.88 -11.74
C GLU A 15 20.19 6.26 -11.05
N LEU A 16 19.11 5.52 -11.31
CA LEU A 16 17.82 5.76 -10.70
C LEU A 16 17.91 5.66 -9.18
N TYR A 17 18.55 4.59 -8.66
CA TYR A 17 18.80 4.37 -7.24
C TYR A 17 19.52 5.56 -6.60
N ARG A 18 20.56 6.09 -7.26
CA ARG A 18 21.29 7.26 -6.76
C ARG A 18 20.42 8.51 -6.69
N VAL A 19 19.57 8.77 -7.69
CA VAL A 19 18.70 9.96 -7.72
C VAL A 19 17.63 9.88 -6.63
N VAL A 20 16.97 8.73 -6.48
CA VAL A 20 15.92 8.55 -5.47
C VAL A 20 16.47 8.41 -4.05
N SER A 21 17.72 7.98 -3.88
CA SER A 21 18.37 7.92 -2.55
C SER A 21 18.99 9.24 -2.11
N ALA A 22 19.10 10.24 -3.00
CA ALA A 22 19.69 11.53 -2.68
C ALA A 22 18.78 12.37 -1.78
N CYS A 23 19.38 13.15 -0.87
CA CYS A 23 18.66 14.13 -0.06
C CYS A 23 19.32 15.51 -0.22
N PRO A 24 18.65 16.50 -0.87
CA PRO A 24 17.34 16.42 -1.53
C PRO A 24 17.38 15.65 -2.87
N GLN A 25 16.23 15.09 -3.27
CA GLN A 25 16.06 14.39 -4.54
C GLN A 25 15.92 15.39 -5.71
N SER A 26 16.58 15.10 -6.84
CA SER A 26 16.42 15.88 -8.09
C SER A 26 15.19 15.41 -8.87
N LEU A 27 14.15 16.23 -8.94
CA LEU A 27 12.84 15.85 -9.49
C LEU A 27 12.31 16.87 -10.52
N THR A 28 11.80 16.36 -11.65
CA THR A 28 11.05 17.13 -12.65
C THR A 28 9.55 17.00 -12.42
N GLY A 29 8.85 18.13 -12.40
CA GLY A 29 7.39 18.16 -12.29
C GLY A 29 6.71 18.22 -13.66
N LYS A 30 5.83 17.28 -13.97
CA LYS A 30 4.93 17.31 -15.12
C LYS A 30 3.49 17.49 -14.68
N LYS A 31 2.81 18.49 -15.23
CA LYS A 31 1.38 18.71 -14.95
C LYS A 31 0.52 17.69 -15.70
N LEU A 32 -0.37 17.02 -14.98
CA LEU A 32 -1.39 16.11 -15.48
C LEU A 32 -2.77 16.69 -15.17
N ASN A 33 -3.75 16.40 -16.03
CA ASN A 33 -5.13 16.83 -15.82
C ASN A 33 -6.04 15.61 -15.83
N PHE A 34 -6.77 15.42 -14.73
CA PHE A 34 -7.77 14.38 -14.58
C PHE A 34 -9.18 15.00 -14.56
N PRO A 35 -10.19 14.31 -15.11
CA PRO A 35 -11.56 14.80 -15.16
C PRO A 35 -12.14 15.21 -13.80
N THR A 36 -11.88 14.42 -12.76
CA THR A 36 -12.53 14.58 -11.45
C THR A 36 -11.56 15.08 -10.38
N ILE A 37 -10.33 14.53 -10.36
CA ILE A 37 -9.29 14.94 -9.40
C ILE A 37 -8.76 16.36 -9.71
N GLY A 38 -8.87 16.80 -10.96
CA GLY A 38 -8.34 18.08 -11.42
C GLY A 38 -6.87 18.00 -11.80
N SER A 39 -6.12 19.06 -11.54
CA SER A 39 -4.70 19.15 -11.91
C SER A 39 -3.80 18.47 -10.88
N LEU A 40 -3.05 17.46 -11.34
CA LEU A 40 -1.99 16.80 -10.59
C LEU A 40 -0.62 17.20 -11.15
N ILE A 41 0.42 17.06 -10.34
CA ILE A 41 1.82 17.19 -10.69
C ILE A 41 2.40 15.81 -10.46
N ALA A 42 2.87 15.17 -11.53
CA ALA A 42 3.70 13.99 -11.47
C ALA A 42 5.15 14.42 -11.29
N GLN A 43 5.80 14.03 -10.19
CA GLN A 43 7.22 14.28 -9.98
C GLN A 43 8.02 13.05 -10.40
N LEU A 44 8.97 13.25 -11.32
CA LEU A 44 9.79 12.21 -11.93
C LEU A 44 11.27 12.45 -11.58
N PRO A 45 12.08 11.41 -11.34
CA PRO A 45 13.53 11.54 -11.12
C PRO A 45 14.22 12.19 -12.33
N GLU A 46 15.07 13.18 -12.08
CA GLU A 46 15.97 13.71 -13.11
C GLU A 46 17.11 12.74 -13.37
N LEU A 47 16.98 11.95 -14.42
CA LEU A 47 18.07 11.13 -14.95
C LEU A 47 18.98 12.02 -15.80
N SER A 48 20.28 11.94 -15.56
CA SER A 48 21.27 12.58 -16.41
C SER A 48 21.28 11.87 -17.76
N ASN A 49 21.10 12.60 -18.86
CA ASN A 49 21.22 12.00 -20.19
C ASN A 49 22.70 11.69 -20.50
N SER A 50 23.31 10.71 -19.82
CA SER A 50 24.53 10.07 -20.29
C SER A 50 24.14 8.85 -21.13
N THR A 51 23.89 9.09 -22.41
CA THR A 51 24.09 8.06 -23.43
C THR A 51 25.56 7.64 -23.41
N GLU A 52 25.91 6.67 -22.58
CA GLU A 52 27.06 5.82 -22.80
C GLU A 52 26.62 4.37 -22.70
N THR A 53 26.27 3.80 -23.85
CA THR A 53 26.26 2.38 -24.10
C THR A 53 27.70 1.87 -23.97
N SER A 54 28.21 1.77 -22.75
CA SER A 54 29.47 1.10 -22.49
C SER A 54 29.22 -0.41 -22.50
N GLN A 55 29.46 -1.02 -23.65
CA GLN A 55 29.62 -2.46 -23.78
C GLN A 55 30.80 -2.92 -22.92
N SER A 56 30.58 -3.20 -21.64
CA SER A 56 31.47 -4.09 -20.89
C SER A 56 31.15 -5.53 -21.28
N LYS A 57 32.01 -6.08 -22.14
CA LYS A 57 32.07 -7.52 -22.39
C LYS A 57 32.48 -8.25 -21.10
N LEU A 58 31.83 -9.40 -20.87
CA LEU A 58 32.12 -10.50 -19.93
C LEU A 58 31.43 -10.40 -18.56
N ILE A 59 30.28 -11.07 -18.40
CA ILE A 59 30.12 -12.42 -17.81
C ILE A 59 28.76 -12.98 -18.30
N GLU A 60 28.76 -14.24 -18.75
CA GLU A 60 27.53 -15.00 -19.07
C GLU A 60 26.85 -15.38 -17.75
N ASP A 61 25.70 -14.77 -17.43
CA ASP A 61 24.58 -15.41 -16.71
C ASP A 61 23.42 -14.41 -16.51
N GLY A 62 22.25 -14.76 -17.08
CA GLY A 62 20.95 -14.15 -16.76
C GLY A 62 20.63 -12.83 -17.47
N ASP A 63 19.52 -12.78 -18.19
CA ASP A 63 18.99 -11.58 -18.84
C ASP A 63 18.87 -10.41 -17.86
N GLU A 64 19.73 -9.41 -17.98
CA GLU A 64 19.57 -8.12 -17.30
C GLU A 64 18.35 -7.40 -17.90
N GLU A 65 17.17 -7.60 -17.29
CA GLU A 65 15.95 -6.90 -17.68
C GLU A 65 16.12 -5.38 -17.46
N SER A 66 16.37 -4.67 -18.56
CA SER A 66 16.41 -3.23 -18.71
C SER A 66 15.25 -2.52 -18.01
N SER A 67 15.55 -1.47 -17.24
CA SER A 67 14.55 -0.62 -16.58
C SER A 67 13.52 -0.08 -17.57
N VAL A 68 12.24 -0.31 -17.28
CA VAL A 68 11.13 0.28 -18.03
C VAL A 68 11.02 1.76 -17.66
N PRO A 69 10.96 2.70 -18.61
CA PRO A 69 10.80 4.12 -18.30
C PRO A 69 9.50 4.37 -17.52
N ALA A 70 9.56 5.26 -16.52
CA ALA A 70 8.42 5.59 -15.67
C ALA A 70 7.20 5.99 -16.52
N VAL A 71 6.15 5.17 -16.50
CA VAL A 71 4.94 5.38 -17.30
C VAL A 71 4.06 6.38 -16.58
N ILE A 72 3.91 7.57 -17.15
CA ILE A 72 3.03 8.61 -16.59
C ILE A 72 1.56 8.11 -16.58
N PRO A 73 0.82 8.28 -15.47
CA PRO A 73 -0.59 7.89 -15.40
C PRO A 73 -1.44 8.77 -16.33
N GLN A 74 -2.43 8.14 -16.96
CA GLN A 74 -3.38 8.78 -17.86
C GLN A 74 -4.81 8.44 -17.42
N PRO A 75 -5.76 9.38 -17.55
CA PRO A 75 -7.15 9.12 -17.19
C PRO A 75 -7.74 8.00 -18.05
N ILE A 76 -8.61 7.19 -17.43
CA ILE A 76 -9.28 6.06 -18.09
C ILE A 76 -10.78 6.33 -18.19
N GLU A 77 -11.34 6.15 -19.39
CA GLU A 77 -12.79 6.30 -19.60
C GLU A 77 -13.55 5.02 -19.22
N GLU A 78 -13.01 3.86 -19.62
CA GLU A 78 -13.55 2.54 -19.32
C GLU A 78 -12.53 1.68 -18.56
N VAL A 79 -13.04 0.79 -17.71
CA VAL A 79 -12.24 -0.07 -16.84
C VAL A 79 -12.25 -1.47 -17.41
N ASP A 80 -11.15 -1.86 -18.05
CA ASP A 80 -10.92 -3.24 -18.48
C ASP A 80 -10.29 -4.05 -17.35
N TRP A 81 -11.10 -4.86 -16.67
CA TRP A 81 -10.65 -5.70 -15.55
C TRP A 81 -9.62 -6.76 -15.94
N GLU A 82 -9.61 -7.20 -17.21
CA GLU A 82 -8.67 -8.20 -17.71
C GLU A 82 -7.29 -7.57 -17.95
N GLN A 83 -7.26 -6.38 -18.57
CA GLN A 83 -6.03 -5.60 -18.72
C GLN A 83 -5.44 -5.20 -17.36
N LEU A 84 -6.31 -4.92 -16.39
CA LEU A 84 -5.93 -4.64 -14.99
C LEU A 84 -5.61 -5.92 -14.19
N ASP A 85 -5.59 -7.09 -14.85
CA ASP A 85 -5.28 -8.39 -14.26
C ASP A 85 -5.99 -8.62 -12.91
N VAL A 86 -7.21 -8.10 -12.76
CA VAL A 86 -7.88 -8.11 -11.45
C VAL A 86 -8.33 -9.53 -11.17
N LYS A 87 -7.75 -10.15 -10.14
CA LYS A 87 -8.04 -11.55 -9.79
C LYS A 87 -9.37 -11.72 -9.06
N ILE A 88 -10.03 -10.61 -8.73
CA ILE A 88 -11.34 -10.57 -8.07
C ILE A 88 -12.43 -10.56 -9.15
N PRO A 89 -13.50 -11.37 -9.03
CA PRO A 89 -14.59 -11.37 -10.00
C PRO A 89 -15.22 -9.97 -10.13
N SER A 90 -15.34 -9.46 -11.36
CA SER A 90 -15.92 -8.14 -11.65
C SER A 90 -17.33 -7.97 -11.06
N LYS A 91 -18.13 -9.05 -11.04
CA LYS A 91 -19.44 -9.09 -10.37
C LYS A 91 -19.36 -8.69 -8.90
N ASN A 92 -18.38 -9.23 -8.15
CA ASN A 92 -18.20 -8.91 -6.74
C ASN A 92 -17.84 -7.43 -6.54
N ILE A 93 -17.00 -6.89 -7.42
CA ILE A 93 -16.58 -5.49 -7.36
C ILE A 93 -17.79 -4.57 -7.57
N VAL A 94 -18.63 -4.86 -8.57
CA VAL A 94 -19.83 -4.07 -8.86
C VAL A 94 -20.87 -4.17 -7.73
N GLU A 95 -21.10 -5.36 -7.18
CA GLU A 95 -22.02 -5.56 -6.06
C GLU A 95 -21.53 -4.85 -4.79
N ALA A 96 -20.23 -4.94 -4.48
CA ALA A 96 -19.64 -4.24 -3.35
C ALA A 96 -19.67 -2.71 -3.52
N CYS A 97 -19.40 -2.22 -4.74
CA CYS A 97 -19.48 -0.80 -5.06
C CYS A 97 -20.90 -0.27 -4.87
N SER A 98 -21.91 -1.01 -5.34
CA SER A 98 -23.30 -0.58 -5.17
C SER A 98 -23.74 -0.58 -3.70
N LYS A 99 -23.25 -1.52 -2.89
CA LYS A 99 -23.54 -1.59 -1.45
C LYS A 99 -22.92 -0.45 -0.64
N HIS A 100 -21.67 -0.08 -0.93
CA HIS A 100 -20.89 0.84 -0.07
C HIS A 100 -20.82 2.28 -0.58
N VAL A 101 -20.86 2.47 -1.90
CA VAL A 101 -20.62 3.78 -2.52
C VAL A 101 -21.92 4.38 -2.97
N ASN A 102 -22.61 3.73 -3.92
CA ASN A 102 -23.86 4.23 -4.47
C ASN A 102 -24.72 3.08 -5.03
N SER A 103 -25.89 2.86 -4.42
CA SER A 103 -26.81 1.78 -4.80
C SER A 103 -27.36 1.89 -6.23
N LEU A 104 -27.29 3.07 -6.83
CA LEU A 104 -27.81 3.35 -8.18
C LEU A 104 -26.77 3.10 -9.28
N LEU A 105 -25.48 3.01 -8.94
CA LEU A 105 -24.40 2.84 -9.91
C LEU A 105 -23.98 1.36 -9.98
N ARG A 106 -24.01 0.80 -11.19
CA ARG A 106 -23.49 -0.55 -11.50
C ARG A 106 -22.04 -0.50 -12.03
N SER A 107 -21.35 0.61 -11.81
CA SER A 107 -20.01 0.87 -12.29
C SER A 107 -19.26 1.79 -11.32
N LEU A 108 -17.94 1.84 -11.46
CA LEU A 108 -17.10 2.77 -10.70
C LEU A 108 -17.43 4.22 -11.05
N THR A 109 -17.40 5.10 -10.05
CA THR A 109 -17.58 6.53 -10.24
C THR A 109 -16.40 7.14 -11.01
N PRO A 110 -16.55 8.35 -11.60
CA PRO A 110 -15.45 9.04 -12.27
C PRO A 110 -14.23 9.25 -11.37
N LEU A 111 -14.43 9.64 -10.10
CA LEU A 111 -13.35 9.80 -9.13
C LEU A 111 -12.61 8.48 -8.89
N GLN A 112 -13.36 7.39 -8.75
CA GLN A 112 -12.79 6.06 -8.54
C GLN A 112 -11.93 5.61 -9.73
N LYS A 113 -12.36 5.90 -10.97
CA LYS A 113 -11.59 5.60 -12.18
C LYS A 113 -10.28 6.39 -12.23
N ASP A 114 -10.34 7.68 -11.92
CA ASP A 114 -9.15 8.54 -11.89
C ASP A 114 -8.13 8.02 -10.86
N ILE A 115 -8.56 7.76 -9.62
CA ILE A 115 -7.68 7.22 -8.57
C ILE A 115 -7.14 5.86 -8.97
N LEU A 116 -8.00 4.97 -9.48
CA LEU A 116 -7.61 3.62 -9.90
C LEU A 116 -6.52 3.66 -10.98
N SER A 117 -6.60 4.58 -11.95
CA SER A 117 -5.61 4.71 -13.02
C SER A 117 -4.19 5.02 -12.53
N ILE A 118 -4.07 5.65 -11.36
CA ILE A 118 -2.81 6.04 -10.73
C ILE A 118 -2.31 4.87 -9.87
N ILE A 119 -3.09 4.48 -8.86
CA ILE A 119 -2.65 3.48 -7.87
C ILE A 119 -2.45 2.09 -8.49
N TYR A 120 -3.17 1.78 -9.57
CA TYR A 120 -3.04 0.47 -10.22
C TYR A 120 -1.65 0.23 -10.82
N LYS A 121 -0.96 1.32 -11.22
CA LYS A 121 0.43 1.29 -11.70
C LYS A 121 1.45 1.37 -10.55
N TYR A 122 1.00 1.24 -9.31
CA TYR A 122 1.80 1.34 -8.09
C TYR A 122 2.45 2.71 -7.85
N HIS A 123 2.00 3.77 -8.54
CA HIS A 123 2.50 5.12 -8.28
C HIS A 123 2.10 5.64 -6.91
N ASP A 124 3.00 6.39 -6.29
CA ASP A 124 2.75 7.07 -5.03
C ASP A 124 1.75 8.20 -5.24
N PHE A 125 0.68 8.16 -4.43
CA PHE A 125 -0.49 9.00 -4.62
C PHE A 125 -0.83 9.75 -3.35
N TYR A 126 -0.76 11.08 -3.43
CA TYR A 126 -1.12 11.97 -2.34
C TYR A 126 -2.40 12.74 -2.68
N PHE A 127 -3.46 12.54 -1.91
CA PHE A 127 -4.76 13.16 -2.16
C PHE A 127 -5.26 13.93 -0.93
N THR A 128 -5.62 15.20 -1.12
CA THR A 128 -6.00 16.12 -0.02
C THR A 128 -7.44 16.60 -0.08
N GLU A 129 -8.18 16.30 -1.16
CA GLU A 129 -9.55 16.79 -1.37
C GLU A 129 -10.60 15.78 -0.87
N ARG A 130 -10.28 15.07 0.22
CA ARG A 130 -11.22 14.16 0.88
C ARG A 130 -12.30 14.97 1.59
N ASN A 131 -13.55 14.54 1.45
CA ASN A 131 -14.71 15.08 2.13
C ASN A 131 -15.71 13.97 2.48
N THR A 132 -16.79 14.33 3.17
CA THR A 132 -17.84 13.40 3.63
C THR A 132 -18.58 12.70 2.49
N HIS A 133 -18.58 13.27 1.29
CA HIS A 133 -19.25 12.70 0.12
C HIS A 133 -18.39 11.67 -0.61
N ASN A 134 -17.09 11.93 -0.75
CA ASN A 134 -16.16 11.06 -1.50
C ASN A 134 -15.38 10.07 -0.63
N SER A 135 -15.46 10.17 0.70
CA SER A 135 -14.71 9.30 1.63
C SER A 135 -14.91 7.82 1.33
N LYS A 136 -16.15 7.39 1.08
CA LYS A 136 -16.50 5.99 0.77
C LYS A 136 -15.94 5.54 -0.58
N GLU A 137 -15.90 6.44 -1.57
CA GLU A 137 -15.34 6.15 -2.89
C GLU A 137 -13.85 5.84 -2.81
N ILE A 138 -13.11 6.65 -2.03
CA ILE A 138 -11.67 6.53 -1.80
C ILE A 138 -11.37 5.23 -1.04
N VAL A 139 -12.09 4.99 0.06
CA VAL A 139 -11.96 3.78 0.88
C VAL A 139 -12.17 2.52 0.05
N PHE A 140 -13.21 2.52 -0.79
CA PHE A 140 -13.50 1.39 -1.67
C PHE A 140 -12.32 1.07 -2.61
N ILE A 141 -11.72 2.10 -3.22
CA ILE A 141 -10.70 1.91 -4.25
C ILE A 141 -9.36 1.46 -3.68
N TYR A 142 -8.87 2.05 -2.58
CA TYR A 142 -7.65 1.53 -1.97
C TYR A 142 -7.84 0.12 -1.39
N CYS A 143 -9.03 -0.20 -0.86
CA CYS A 143 -9.34 -1.55 -0.39
C CYS A 143 -9.33 -2.57 -1.55
N LEU A 144 -9.92 -2.20 -2.68
CA LEU A 144 -9.90 -3.02 -3.89
C LEU A 144 -8.47 -3.29 -4.37
N HIS A 145 -7.65 -2.23 -4.43
CA HIS A 145 -6.26 -2.34 -4.84
C HIS A 145 -5.44 -3.22 -3.87
N ALA A 146 -5.57 -3.02 -2.56
CA ALA A 146 -4.90 -3.82 -1.54
C ALA A 146 -5.24 -5.32 -1.62
N ILE A 147 -6.52 -5.67 -1.76
CA ILE A 147 -6.94 -7.08 -1.88
C ILE A 147 -6.42 -7.69 -3.17
N ASN A 148 -6.52 -6.96 -4.29
CA ASN A 148 -6.07 -7.44 -5.58
C ASN A 148 -4.56 -7.71 -5.56
N HIS A 149 -3.78 -6.79 -4.99
CA HIS A 149 -2.34 -6.93 -4.77
C HIS A 149 -2.00 -8.22 -4.01
N ILE A 150 -2.69 -8.51 -2.90
CA ILE A 150 -2.47 -9.74 -2.12
C ILE A 150 -2.85 -10.99 -2.89
N ILE A 151 -3.99 -11.00 -3.58
CA ILE A 151 -4.42 -12.18 -4.35
C ILE A 151 -3.43 -12.45 -5.49
N LYS A 152 -2.89 -11.41 -6.14
CA LYS A 152 -1.84 -11.53 -7.17
C LYS A 152 -0.58 -12.13 -6.58
N ALA A 153 -0.02 -11.51 -5.55
CA ALA A 153 1.21 -11.98 -4.88
C ALA A 153 1.09 -13.45 -4.43
N ARG A 154 -0.04 -13.83 -3.81
CA ARG A 154 -0.27 -15.23 -3.41
C ARG A 154 -0.43 -16.18 -4.59
N SER A 155 -1.03 -15.72 -5.69
CA SER A 155 -1.23 -16.56 -6.88
C SER A 155 0.11 -16.84 -7.57
N GLU A 156 1.02 -15.86 -7.61
CA GLU A 156 2.40 -16.05 -8.10
C GLU A 156 3.14 -17.06 -7.23
N ILE A 157 3.14 -16.89 -5.91
CA ILE A 157 3.80 -17.81 -4.97
C ILE A 157 3.31 -19.25 -5.14
N ILE A 158 2.00 -19.44 -5.31
CA ILE A 158 1.42 -20.77 -5.54
C ILE A 158 1.90 -21.35 -6.87
N GLN A 159 1.92 -20.57 -7.94
CA GLN A 159 2.37 -21.02 -9.26
C GLN A 159 3.85 -21.41 -9.24
N HIS A 160 4.71 -20.60 -8.63
CA HIS A 160 6.13 -20.90 -8.48
C HIS A 160 6.38 -22.14 -7.62
N ASN A 161 5.64 -22.30 -6.51
CA ASN A 161 5.73 -23.51 -5.68
C ASN A 161 5.38 -24.78 -6.47
N VAL A 162 4.40 -24.71 -7.38
CA VAL A 162 4.06 -25.82 -8.28
C VAL A 162 5.18 -26.06 -9.30
N ALA A 163 5.74 -25.01 -9.90
CA ALA A 163 6.82 -25.12 -10.87
C ALA A 163 8.10 -25.74 -10.28
N ILE A 164 8.46 -25.36 -9.05
CA ILE A 164 9.59 -25.92 -8.28
C ILE A 164 9.32 -27.40 -7.97
N LYS A 165 8.11 -27.72 -7.50
CA LYS A 165 7.73 -29.11 -7.18
C LYS A 165 7.78 -30.02 -8.41
N ASP A 166 7.41 -29.49 -9.58
CA ASP A 166 7.46 -30.18 -10.86
C ASP A 166 8.88 -30.23 -11.47
N LYS A 167 9.91 -29.69 -10.78
CA LYS A 167 11.31 -29.56 -11.24
C LYS A 167 11.46 -28.89 -12.62
N LYS A 168 10.51 -28.00 -12.97
CA LYS A 168 10.58 -27.23 -14.23
C LYS A 168 11.57 -26.08 -14.16
N SER A 169 11.99 -25.69 -12.95
CA SER A 169 12.85 -24.54 -12.64
C SER A 169 13.51 -24.73 -11.28
N SER A 170 14.67 -24.10 -11.07
CA SER A 170 15.32 -23.95 -9.76
C SER A 170 14.59 -22.93 -8.90
N SER A 171 14.70 -23.07 -7.57
CA SER A 171 14.19 -22.11 -6.59
C SER A 171 14.72 -20.70 -6.83
N ASP A 172 15.98 -20.61 -7.23
CA ASP A 172 16.75 -19.35 -7.33
C ASP A 172 16.26 -18.43 -8.45
N ASN A 173 15.44 -18.95 -9.36
CA ASN A 173 14.88 -18.17 -10.47
C ASN A 173 13.64 -17.37 -10.05
N PHE A 174 13.08 -17.62 -8.86
CA PHE A 174 11.85 -16.97 -8.42
C PHE A 174 12.12 -15.96 -7.33
N ARG A 175 11.80 -14.69 -7.58
CA ARG A 175 11.94 -13.59 -6.62
C ARG A 175 10.57 -13.09 -6.17
N ASP A 176 9.83 -13.92 -5.46
CA ASP A 176 8.40 -13.70 -5.18
C ASP A 176 8.05 -13.62 -3.69
N GLN A 177 9.04 -13.78 -2.80
CA GLN A 177 8.83 -13.73 -1.36
C GLN A 177 9.49 -12.50 -0.71
N GLY A 178 8.79 -11.91 0.25
CA GLY A 178 9.36 -10.94 1.18
C GLY A 178 10.08 -11.64 2.34
N LEU A 179 10.74 -10.86 3.19
CA LEU A 179 11.31 -11.34 4.45
C LEU A 179 10.20 -11.82 5.39
N VAL A 180 9.11 -11.07 5.45
CA VAL A 180 7.92 -11.44 6.24
C VAL A 180 6.68 -11.49 5.37
N ARG A 181 5.63 -12.13 5.89
CA ARG A 181 4.38 -12.34 5.16
C ARG A 181 3.51 -11.08 5.01
N PRO A 182 3.41 -10.16 5.99
CA PRO A 182 2.64 -8.93 5.82
C PRO A 182 3.15 -8.12 4.63
N LYS A 183 2.24 -7.82 3.70
CA LYS A 183 2.54 -7.02 2.50
C LYS A 183 1.83 -5.68 2.50
N VAL A 184 0.67 -5.59 3.14
CA VAL A 184 -0.13 -4.36 3.17
C VAL A 184 -0.24 -3.84 4.59
N LEU A 185 0.10 -2.56 4.78
CA LEU A 185 -0.15 -1.83 6.01
C LEU A 185 -1.15 -0.70 5.76
N ILE A 186 -2.25 -0.69 6.51
CA ILE A 186 -3.27 0.38 6.47
C ILE A 186 -3.30 1.04 7.84
N LEU A 187 -2.88 2.30 7.89
CA LEU A 187 -2.99 3.13 9.08
C LEU A 187 -4.25 3.98 9.00
N VAL A 188 -5.08 3.90 10.04
CA VAL A 188 -6.29 4.71 10.19
C VAL A 188 -6.44 5.20 11.63
N PRO A 189 -7.08 6.34 11.87
CA PRO A 189 -7.03 6.98 13.19
C PRO A 189 -7.86 6.26 14.26
N PHE A 190 -9.02 5.72 13.87
CA PHE A 190 -10.02 5.21 14.81
C PHE A 190 -10.52 3.81 14.45
N ARG A 191 -11.01 3.06 15.45
CA ARG A 191 -11.67 1.75 15.24
C ARG A 191 -12.84 1.84 14.26
N ARG A 192 -13.60 2.93 14.25
CA ARG A 192 -14.69 3.15 13.28
C ARG A 192 -14.22 3.10 11.82
N SER A 193 -13.05 3.67 11.52
CA SER A 193 -12.47 3.64 10.17
C SER A 193 -12.00 2.22 9.82
N ALA A 194 -11.37 1.53 10.77
CA ALA A 194 -10.97 0.13 10.60
C ALA A 194 -12.18 -0.80 10.36
N LEU A 195 -13.30 -0.58 11.08
CA LEU A 195 -14.57 -1.26 10.85
C LEU A 195 -15.04 -1.10 9.40
N ASN A 196 -15.08 0.15 8.91
CA ASN A 196 -15.50 0.45 7.55
C ASN A 196 -14.62 -0.30 6.51
N ILE A 197 -13.31 -0.26 6.69
CA ILE A 197 -12.35 -0.95 5.81
C ILE A 197 -12.62 -2.46 5.80
N VAL A 198 -12.78 -3.09 6.96
CA VAL A 198 -13.02 -4.54 7.04
C VAL A 198 -14.35 -4.92 6.38
N GLU A 199 -15.39 -4.08 6.50
CA GLU A 199 -16.68 -4.29 5.84
C GLU A 199 -16.61 -4.18 4.32
N VAL A 200 -15.85 -3.19 3.82
CA VAL A 200 -15.57 -3.01 2.40
C VAL A 200 -14.75 -4.19 1.88
N ILE A 201 -13.66 -4.57 2.55
CA ILE A 201 -12.83 -5.72 2.17
C ILE A 201 -13.67 -7.00 2.13
N SER A 202 -14.49 -7.22 3.16
CA SER A 202 -15.37 -8.38 3.23
C SER A 202 -16.36 -8.41 2.07
N SER A 203 -16.91 -7.26 1.67
CA SER A 203 -17.89 -7.18 0.59
C SER A 203 -17.26 -7.35 -0.80
N ILE A 204 -16.05 -6.83 -1.01
CA ILE A 204 -15.29 -7.01 -2.26
C ILE A 204 -14.91 -8.49 -2.44
N LEU A 205 -14.48 -9.14 -1.36
CA LEU A 205 -14.03 -10.52 -1.40
C LEU A 205 -15.20 -11.52 -1.46
N LEU A 206 -16.28 -11.26 -0.71
CA LEU A 206 -17.38 -12.20 -0.46
C LEU A 206 -18.71 -11.57 -0.90
N SER A 207 -19.14 -11.88 -2.13
CA SER A 207 -20.44 -11.48 -2.67
C SER A 207 -21.60 -12.37 -2.19
N ASP A 208 -21.32 -13.61 -1.80
CA ASP A 208 -22.33 -14.59 -1.37
C ASP A 208 -22.64 -14.51 0.14
N GLU A 209 -23.89 -14.80 0.50
CA GLU A 209 -24.37 -14.93 1.90
C GLU A 209 -23.61 -15.99 2.73
N LYS A 210 -22.84 -16.88 2.07
CA LYS A 210 -21.98 -17.89 2.72
C LYS A 210 -20.55 -17.41 2.96
N ALA A 211 -20.38 -16.10 3.18
CA ALA A 211 -19.13 -15.46 3.54
C ALA A 211 -18.51 -16.09 4.81
N ASN A 212 -17.44 -16.86 4.67
CA ASN A 212 -16.71 -17.39 5.82
C ASN A 212 -15.73 -16.34 6.35
N ILE A 213 -16.19 -15.58 7.35
CA ILE A 213 -15.38 -14.61 8.10
C ILE A 213 -15.12 -15.18 9.49
N ALA A 214 -13.90 -15.67 9.73
CA ALA A 214 -13.51 -16.15 11.04
C ALA A 214 -13.32 -14.99 12.02
N ASN A 215 -13.73 -15.19 13.28
CA ASN A 215 -13.70 -14.20 14.36
C ASN A 215 -14.56 -12.95 14.12
N LYS A 216 -15.53 -13.00 13.20
CA LYS A 216 -16.44 -11.88 12.90
C LYS A 216 -17.13 -11.34 14.15
N LYS A 217 -17.74 -12.21 14.98
CA LYS A 217 -18.47 -11.77 16.18
C LYS A 217 -17.60 -10.93 17.12
N ARG A 218 -16.42 -11.45 17.47
CA ARG A 218 -15.43 -10.73 18.30
C ARG A 218 -15.07 -9.37 17.70
N PHE A 219 -14.91 -9.30 16.38
CA PHE A 219 -14.59 -8.04 15.70
C PHE A 219 -15.70 -7.01 15.85
N TYR A 220 -16.95 -7.39 15.58
CA TYR A 220 -18.08 -6.46 15.73
C TYR A 220 -18.31 -6.06 17.18
N ASP A 221 -18.11 -6.96 18.15
CA ASP A 221 -18.27 -6.64 19.58
C ASP A 221 -17.21 -5.60 20.06
N GLU A 222 -16.00 -5.60 19.49
CA GLU A 222 -14.90 -4.70 19.88
C GLU A 222 -14.88 -3.39 19.06
N PHE A 223 -15.19 -3.45 17.76
CA PHE A 223 -15.07 -2.31 16.84
C PHE A 223 -16.39 -1.55 16.65
N THR A 224 -17.53 -2.14 16.99
CA THR A 224 -18.79 -1.39 17.12
C THR A 224 -18.79 -0.72 18.48
N GLY A 225 -19.08 0.57 18.53
CA GLY A 225 -19.12 1.34 19.76
C GLY A 225 -20.03 2.53 19.63
N ASP A 226 -20.42 3.09 20.76
CA ASP A 226 -21.39 4.17 20.82
C ASP A 226 -20.79 5.48 20.32
N THR A 227 -21.55 6.19 19.49
CA THR A 227 -21.23 7.55 19.06
C THR A 227 -21.21 8.48 20.27
N LEU A 228 -20.18 9.31 20.37
CA LEU A 228 -20.15 10.37 21.38
C LEU A 228 -21.39 11.26 21.25
N ILE A 229 -22.08 11.49 22.37
CA ILE A 229 -23.25 12.36 22.39
C ILE A 229 -22.77 13.81 22.29
N LEU A 230 -22.87 14.38 21.09
CA LEU A 230 -22.48 15.77 20.85
C LEU A 230 -23.55 16.74 21.40
N PRO A 231 -23.14 17.91 21.95
CA PRO A 231 -24.07 18.90 22.46
C PRO A 231 -25.00 19.42 21.34
N LYS A 232 -26.32 19.41 21.59
CA LYS A 232 -27.32 19.97 20.65
C LYS A 232 -27.29 21.51 20.55
N LYS A 233 -26.62 22.18 21.50
CA LYS A 233 -26.49 23.65 21.52
C LYS A 233 -25.16 24.01 20.86
N ASN A 234 -25.23 24.82 19.80
CA ASN A 234 -24.12 25.11 18.87
C ASN A 234 -23.61 23.84 18.17
N PRO A 235 -24.40 23.31 17.21
CA PRO A 235 -24.02 22.09 16.49
C PRO A 235 -22.66 22.28 15.84
N LYS A 236 -21.87 21.22 15.88
CA LYS A 236 -20.58 21.19 15.22
C LYS A 236 -20.80 21.02 13.71
N PRO A 237 -19.82 21.38 12.87
CA PRO A 237 -19.97 21.14 11.44
C PRO A 237 -20.03 19.63 11.15
N ALA A 238 -20.61 19.26 10.01
CA ALA A 238 -20.97 17.88 9.70
C ALA A 238 -19.76 16.92 9.65
N ASP A 239 -18.59 17.43 9.25
CA ASP A 239 -17.31 16.72 9.24
C ASP A 239 -16.89 16.29 10.65
N TYR A 240 -17.02 17.18 11.63
CA TYR A 240 -16.75 16.91 13.03
C TYR A 240 -17.71 15.84 13.58
N GLU A 241 -19.00 15.94 13.24
CA GLU A 241 -19.99 14.94 13.67
C GLU A 241 -19.72 13.56 13.08
N GLU A 242 -19.32 13.48 11.81
CA GLU A 242 -18.93 12.21 11.16
C GLU A 242 -17.66 11.63 11.79
N MET A 243 -16.64 12.46 12.01
CA MET A 243 -15.36 12.04 12.59
C MET A 243 -15.51 11.43 13.99
N PHE A 244 -16.39 11.99 14.83
CA PHE A 244 -16.66 11.50 16.18
C PHE A 244 -17.83 10.51 16.27
N SER A 245 -18.27 9.97 15.13
CA SER A 245 -19.31 8.95 15.08
C SER A 245 -18.76 7.54 15.32
N GLY A 246 -19.51 6.74 16.09
CA GLY A 246 -19.13 5.38 16.45
C GLY A 246 -17.91 5.28 17.39
N ASN A 247 -17.17 4.18 17.26
CA ASN A 247 -16.01 3.90 18.12
C ASN A 247 -14.77 4.69 17.70
N ILE A 248 -14.47 5.75 18.46
CA ILE A 248 -13.32 6.63 18.25
C ILE A 248 -12.04 6.19 18.97
N ASP A 249 -12.00 4.99 19.53
CA ASP A 249 -10.79 4.51 20.19
C ASP A 249 -9.65 4.36 19.17
N ASP A 250 -8.48 4.87 19.53
CA ASP A 250 -7.26 4.92 18.72
C ASP A 250 -6.19 3.96 19.24
N THR A 251 -6.55 3.03 20.13
CA THR A 251 -5.65 2.00 20.66
C THR A 251 -6.06 0.64 20.09
N PHE A 252 -5.81 0.43 18.81
CA PHE A 252 -6.17 -0.83 18.14
C PHE A 252 -5.17 -1.25 17.08
N ARG A 253 -5.14 -2.56 16.84
CA ARG A 253 -4.35 -3.22 15.80
C ARG A 253 -4.98 -4.57 15.47
N ILE A 254 -5.05 -4.91 14.19
CA ILE A 254 -5.65 -6.17 13.74
C ILE A 254 -4.92 -6.71 12.51
N GLY A 255 -4.54 -7.98 12.56
CA GLY A 255 -4.01 -8.71 11.42
C GLY A 255 -5.13 -9.46 10.69
N LEU A 256 -5.12 -9.39 9.37
CA LEU A 256 -6.07 -10.07 8.48
C LEU A 256 -5.31 -11.07 7.60
N ALA A 257 -5.81 -12.30 7.53
CA ALA A 257 -5.39 -13.26 6.51
C ALA A 257 -6.48 -13.40 5.45
N VAL A 258 -6.11 -13.16 4.19
CA VAL A 258 -6.98 -13.16 3.03
C VAL A 258 -6.76 -14.42 2.22
N THR A 259 -7.86 -15.06 1.83
CA THR A 259 -7.91 -16.17 0.86
C THR A 259 -9.00 -15.86 -0.16
N LYS A 260 -8.96 -16.46 -1.36
CA LYS A 260 -9.92 -16.19 -2.45
C LYS A 260 -11.41 -16.22 -2.07
N LYS A 261 -11.79 -16.95 -1.00
CA LYS A 261 -13.18 -17.12 -0.54
C LYS A 261 -13.37 -16.99 0.98
N SER A 262 -12.35 -16.56 1.72
CA SER A 262 -12.46 -16.46 3.19
C SER A 262 -11.56 -15.37 3.74
N LEU A 263 -12.01 -14.76 4.82
CA LEU A 263 -11.29 -13.73 5.56
C LEU A 263 -11.14 -14.17 7.02
N LYS A 264 -9.91 -14.20 7.54
CA LYS A 264 -9.65 -14.50 8.95
C LYS A 264 -9.19 -13.25 9.67
N LEU A 265 -10.04 -12.77 10.59
CA LEU A 265 -9.74 -11.63 11.45
C LEU A 265 -8.93 -12.08 12.68
N TYR A 266 -8.16 -11.17 13.28
CA TYR A 266 -7.29 -11.44 14.43
C TYR A 266 -6.26 -12.54 14.16
N THR A 267 -5.63 -12.48 13.00
CA THR A 267 -4.49 -13.34 12.67
C THR A 267 -3.21 -12.70 13.21
N ASP A 268 -2.30 -13.50 13.76
CA ASP A 268 -0.99 -13.02 14.21
C ASP A 268 -0.23 -12.37 13.05
N PHE A 269 0.57 -11.34 13.34
CA PHE A 269 1.11 -10.47 12.28
C PHE A 269 1.96 -11.22 11.26
N TYR A 270 2.89 -12.07 11.70
CA TYR A 270 3.69 -12.93 10.80
C TYR A 270 2.87 -13.92 9.94
N SER A 271 1.61 -14.16 10.29
CA SER A 271 0.69 -15.01 9.52
C SER A 271 -0.43 -14.22 8.83
N SER A 272 -0.42 -12.89 8.94
CA SER A 272 -1.35 -11.98 8.31
C SER A 272 -0.83 -11.50 6.95
N ASP A 273 -1.74 -11.16 6.04
CA ASP A 273 -1.43 -10.56 4.74
C ASP A 273 -1.64 -9.02 4.77
N ILE A 274 -2.63 -8.53 5.53
CA ILE A 274 -2.93 -7.10 5.78
C ILE A 274 -2.85 -6.83 7.27
N ILE A 275 -2.18 -5.75 7.66
CA ILE A 275 -2.25 -5.17 8.99
C ILE A 275 -3.08 -3.89 8.92
N ILE A 276 -4.12 -3.78 9.74
CA ILE A 276 -4.87 -2.53 9.94
C ILE A 276 -4.64 -2.08 11.37
N ALA A 277 -4.14 -0.86 11.54
CA ALA A 277 -3.82 -0.37 12.88
C ALA A 277 -3.92 1.15 12.98
N SER A 278 -3.98 1.60 14.21
CA SER A 278 -3.73 3.00 14.56
C SER A 278 -2.22 3.24 14.70
N PRO A 279 -1.72 4.46 14.44
CA PRO A 279 -0.32 4.79 14.71
C PRO A 279 0.07 4.52 16.17
N LEU A 280 -0.80 4.87 17.12
CA LEU A 280 -0.60 4.58 18.55
C LEU A 280 -0.58 3.06 18.82
N GLY A 281 -1.55 2.31 18.29
CA GLY A 281 -1.65 0.87 18.47
C GLY A 281 -0.42 0.10 17.98
N LEU A 282 0.22 0.55 16.90
CA LEU A 282 1.50 0.00 16.44
C LEU A 282 2.68 0.44 17.29
N ARG A 283 2.78 1.72 17.65
CA ARG A 283 3.84 2.21 18.53
C ARG A 283 3.89 1.41 19.83
N MET A 284 2.73 1.12 20.42
CA MET A 284 2.64 0.31 21.63
C MET A 284 3.09 -1.14 21.44
N LEU A 285 2.94 -1.69 20.23
CA LEU A 285 3.40 -3.04 19.92
C LEU A 285 4.91 -3.07 19.64
N ILE A 286 5.41 -2.10 18.87
CA ILE A 286 6.83 -1.96 18.58
C ILE A 286 7.60 -1.83 19.89
N GLY A 287 7.12 -1.01 20.83
CA GLY A 287 7.76 -0.81 22.12
C GLY A 287 8.88 0.24 22.09
N ALA A 288 9.44 0.53 23.25
CA ALA A 288 10.56 1.47 23.38
C ALA A 288 11.91 0.78 23.17
N GLU A 289 12.94 1.57 22.89
CA GLU A 289 14.32 1.04 22.86
C GLU A 289 14.69 0.47 24.23
N GLY A 290 15.13 -0.79 24.26
CA GLY A 290 15.48 -1.51 25.49
C GLY A 290 14.38 -2.41 26.06
N ASP A 291 13.18 -2.40 25.48
CA ASP A 291 12.13 -3.34 25.85
C ASP A 291 12.46 -4.77 25.38
N LYS A 292 12.19 -5.76 26.24
CA LYS A 292 12.49 -7.17 25.95
C LYS A 292 11.51 -7.81 24.97
N GLU A 293 10.29 -7.28 24.89
CA GLU A 293 9.21 -7.76 24.01
C GLU A 293 9.08 -6.88 22.76
N ARG A 294 10.12 -6.09 22.44
CA ARG A 294 10.15 -5.21 21.27
C ARG A 294 10.11 -6.06 20.01
N ASP A 295 9.10 -5.85 19.17
CA ASP A 295 8.94 -6.59 17.92
C ASP A 295 8.55 -5.63 16.79
N TYR A 296 9.35 -5.62 15.72
CA TYR A 296 9.12 -4.80 14.53
C TYR A 296 9.36 -5.55 13.21
N ASP A 297 9.81 -6.82 13.25
CA ASP A 297 10.22 -7.53 12.04
C ASP A 297 9.02 -7.73 11.08
N PHE A 298 7.80 -7.78 11.61
CA PHE A 298 6.57 -7.86 10.79
C PHE A 298 6.36 -6.66 9.84
N LEU A 299 7.13 -5.57 10.00
CA LEU A 299 7.13 -4.40 9.11
C LEU A 299 8.22 -4.46 8.02
N ALA A 300 9.05 -5.51 7.99
CA ALA A 300 10.21 -5.59 7.12
C ALA A 300 9.87 -5.77 5.62
N SER A 301 8.63 -6.11 5.25
CA SER A 301 8.25 -6.45 3.87
C SER A 301 6.94 -5.85 3.40
N ILE A 302 6.60 -4.66 3.92
CA ILE A 302 5.42 -3.93 3.46
C ILE A 302 5.64 -3.47 2.00
N GLU A 303 4.80 -3.91 1.10
CA GLU A 303 4.80 -3.54 -0.32
C GLU A 303 3.83 -2.39 -0.61
N LEU A 304 2.79 -2.23 0.23
CA LEU A 304 1.75 -1.22 0.06
C LEU A 304 1.41 -0.59 1.40
N LEU A 305 1.66 0.72 1.51
CA LEU A 305 1.34 1.53 2.68
C LEU A 305 0.17 2.48 2.36
N ILE A 306 -0.91 2.39 3.13
CA ILE A 306 -2.06 3.31 3.04
C ILE A 306 -2.14 4.10 4.33
N LEU A 307 -2.08 5.43 4.21
CA LEU A 307 -2.36 6.37 5.29
C LEU A 307 -3.71 7.02 5.02
N ASP A 308 -4.73 6.67 5.81
CA ASP A 308 -6.06 7.27 5.68
C ASP A 308 -6.28 8.33 6.76
N GLN A 309 -6.80 9.50 6.37
CA GLN A 309 -7.08 10.65 7.25
C GLN A 309 -5.83 11.14 8.02
N THR A 310 -4.74 11.39 7.29
CA THR A 310 -3.45 11.84 7.83
C THR A 310 -3.55 13.14 8.63
N GLU A 311 -4.52 14.01 8.32
CA GLU A 311 -4.85 15.19 9.09
C GLU A 311 -5.22 14.87 10.55
N ILE A 312 -5.84 13.72 10.80
CA ILE A 312 -6.20 13.26 12.13
C ILE A 312 -4.96 12.75 12.87
N PHE A 313 -4.02 12.08 12.18
CA PHE A 313 -2.74 11.70 12.80
C PHE A 313 -1.98 12.91 13.31
N LEU A 314 -1.99 14.00 12.52
CA LEU A 314 -1.38 15.26 12.92
C LEU A 314 -2.08 15.88 14.14
N MET A 315 -3.42 15.80 14.21
CA MET A 315 -4.18 16.29 15.36
C MET A 315 -4.02 15.44 16.62
N GLN A 316 -3.78 14.13 16.49
CA GLN A 316 -3.56 13.22 17.62
C GLN A 316 -2.14 13.33 18.16
N ASN A 317 -1.17 12.78 17.42
CA ASN A 317 0.26 12.86 17.71
C ASN A 317 1.05 12.33 16.50
N TRP A 318 1.71 13.25 15.78
CA TRP A 318 2.51 12.91 14.61
C TRP A 318 3.71 12.01 14.93
N ASP A 319 4.25 12.08 16.15
CA ASP A 319 5.39 11.28 16.58
C ASP A 319 5.08 9.78 16.60
N HIS A 320 3.80 9.40 16.73
CA HIS A 320 3.41 7.99 16.62
C HIS A 320 3.62 7.49 15.20
N LEU A 321 3.30 8.30 14.18
CA LEU A 321 3.52 7.95 12.79
C LEU A 321 5.02 7.91 12.47
N LEU A 322 5.78 8.93 12.87
CA LEU A 322 7.23 8.98 12.69
C LEU A 322 7.92 7.74 13.30
N HIS A 323 7.47 7.34 14.49
CA HIS A 323 7.98 6.12 15.11
C HIS A 323 7.70 4.88 14.26
N VAL A 324 6.50 4.70 13.70
CA VAL A 324 6.23 3.58 12.79
C VAL A 324 7.15 3.63 11.57
N PHE A 325 7.32 4.80 10.95
CA PHE A 325 8.18 4.98 9.78
C PHE A 325 9.65 4.62 10.04
N ASN A 326 10.17 4.98 11.21
CA ASN A 326 11.54 4.61 11.61
C ASN A 326 11.75 3.09 11.74
N HIS A 327 10.67 2.29 11.83
CA HIS A 327 10.72 0.84 11.93
C HIS A 327 10.23 0.12 10.67
N LEU A 328 9.76 0.85 9.65
CA LEU A 328 9.41 0.25 8.37
C LEU A 328 10.68 -0.26 7.67
N HIS A 329 10.58 -1.47 7.11
CA HIS A 329 11.63 -2.09 6.31
C HIS A 329 12.99 -2.30 6.98
N LEU A 330 13.10 -2.13 8.30
CA LEU A 330 14.33 -2.45 9.00
C LEU A 330 14.71 -3.93 8.78
N GLN A 331 16.02 -4.20 8.84
CA GLN A 331 16.50 -5.58 8.79
C GLN A 331 15.91 -6.36 9.96
N PRO A 332 15.22 -7.48 9.70
CA PRO A 332 14.59 -8.26 10.74
C PRO A 332 15.66 -8.91 11.62
N VAL A 333 15.37 -9.02 12.92
CA VAL A 333 16.24 -9.65 13.91
C VAL A 333 16.21 -11.16 13.77
N GLU A 334 15.02 -11.72 13.56
CA GLU A 334 14.82 -13.14 13.33
C GLU A 334 14.48 -13.46 11.88
N SER A 335 14.74 -14.70 11.45
CA SER A 335 14.49 -15.12 10.08
C SER A 335 13.03 -15.50 9.81
N HIS A 336 12.18 -15.69 10.83
CA HIS A 336 10.74 -15.99 10.68
C HIS A 336 10.37 -17.07 9.63
N GLY A 337 11.30 -17.98 9.31
CA GLY A 337 11.12 -19.00 8.28
C GLY A 337 11.22 -18.52 6.83
N THR A 338 11.83 -17.35 6.56
CA THR A 338 12.09 -16.82 5.22
C THR A 338 12.99 -17.75 4.41
N ASP A 339 12.61 -17.99 3.14
CA ASP A 339 13.48 -18.59 2.15
C ASP A 339 14.30 -17.49 1.44
N PHE A 340 15.56 -17.32 1.84
CA PHE A 340 16.44 -16.27 1.32
C PHE A 340 16.76 -16.42 -0.17
N SER A 341 16.62 -17.63 -0.74
CA SER A 341 16.87 -17.87 -2.17
C SER A 341 15.83 -17.18 -3.07
N ARG A 342 14.65 -16.86 -2.53
CA ARG A 342 13.50 -16.34 -3.27
C ARG A 342 13.12 -14.91 -2.96
N ARG A 343 14.02 -14.18 -2.31
CA ARG A 343 13.75 -12.83 -1.83
C ARG A 343 13.63 -11.86 -3.00
N ILE A 344 12.64 -10.98 -2.94
CA ILE A 344 12.55 -9.82 -3.82
C ILE A 344 13.77 -8.93 -3.57
N LEU A 345 14.64 -8.80 -4.58
CA LEU A 345 15.77 -7.87 -4.59
C LEU A 345 15.37 -6.65 -5.41
N ARG A 346 15.58 -5.44 -4.88
CA ARG A 346 15.35 -4.20 -5.63
C ARG A 346 16.64 -3.52 -6.11
N LYS A 347 17.81 -3.97 -5.62
CA LYS A 347 19.14 -3.52 -6.06
C LYS A 347 19.88 -4.69 -6.74
N PRO A 348 20.63 -4.45 -7.83
CA PRO A 348 21.60 -5.42 -8.35
C PRO A 348 22.75 -5.68 -7.35
N GLU A 349 23.33 -6.88 -7.36
CA GLU A 349 24.30 -7.38 -6.36
C GLU A 349 25.72 -6.77 -6.46
N SER A 350 25.88 -5.62 -7.11
CA SER A 350 27.15 -4.91 -7.12
C SER A 350 27.40 -4.21 -5.77
N GLU A 351 28.41 -4.73 -5.09
CA GLU A 351 29.08 -4.22 -3.89
C GLU A 351 28.49 -4.56 -2.52
N THR A 352 29.38 -5.14 -1.72
CA THR A 352 29.29 -5.53 -0.32
C THR A 352 29.14 -4.32 0.60
N ASP A 353 27.97 -3.69 0.64
CA ASP A 353 27.63 -2.75 1.71
C ASP A 353 26.69 -3.43 2.70
N PHE A 354 27.30 -4.05 3.71
CA PHE A 354 26.64 -4.59 4.90
C PHE A 354 26.22 -3.50 5.90
N THR A 355 26.17 -2.22 5.49
CA THR A 355 25.87 -1.11 6.40
C THR A 355 24.98 -0.05 5.74
N GLY A 356 23.73 0.01 6.19
CA GLY A 356 22.93 1.25 6.17
C GLY A 356 21.87 1.34 5.06
N PHE A 357 20.62 1.30 5.50
CA PHE A 357 19.36 1.52 4.78
C PHE A 357 18.80 0.37 3.92
N PRO A 358 17.52 -0.01 4.15
CA PRO A 358 16.90 -1.06 3.37
C PRO A 358 16.59 -0.54 1.97
N SER A 359 17.28 -1.10 0.98
CA SER A 359 17.05 -0.89 -0.46
C SER A 359 15.65 -1.34 -0.93
N SER A 360 14.75 -1.73 -0.03
CA SER A 360 13.43 -2.29 -0.32
C SER A 360 12.34 -1.25 -0.56
N MET A 361 12.57 0.03 -0.28
CA MET A 361 11.56 1.09 -0.48
C MET A 361 11.47 1.55 -1.93
N LEU A 362 12.58 1.56 -2.66
CA LEU A 362 12.63 2.28 -3.92
C LEU A 362 11.85 1.53 -5.00
N GLN A 363 10.86 2.20 -5.58
CA GLN A 363 10.10 1.64 -6.70
C GLN A 363 10.86 1.84 -8.01
N PRO A 364 10.90 0.82 -8.89
CA PRO A 364 11.51 0.97 -10.21
C PRO A 364 10.84 2.03 -11.09
N SER A 365 9.58 2.39 -10.79
CA SER A 365 8.83 3.46 -11.45
C SER A 365 8.38 4.53 -10.44
N PHE A 366 9.30 5.39 -10.01
CA PHE A 366 9.01 6.49 -9.08
C PHE A 366 8.22 7.61 -9.76
N VAL A 367 6.95 7.80 -9.37
CA VAL A 367 6.10 8.91 -9.81
C VAL A 367 5.22 9.38 -8.66
N ASP A 368 5.59 10.51 -8.04
CA ASP A 368 4.75 11.15 -7.01
C ASP A 368 3.64 11.97 -7.67
N CYS A 369 2.38 11.62 -7.43
CA CYS A 369 1.22 12.37 -7.95
C CYS A 369 0.61 13.28 -6.88
N VAL A 370 0.69 14.60 -7.09
CA VAL A 370 0.37 15.64 -6.09
C VAL A 370 -0.56 16.71 -6.66
N PRO A 371 -1.59 17.20 -5.96
CA PRO A 371 -2.44 18.31 -6.43
C PRO A 371 -1.64 19.58 -6.73
N SER A 372 -1.97 20.27 -7.84
CA SER A 372 -1.19 21.41 -8.33
C SER A 372 -1.10 22.60 -7.38
N ASP A 373 -2.11 22.78 -6.52
CA ASP A 373 -2.29 23.99 -5.73
C ASP A 373 -1.61 23.90 -4.35
N LYS A 374 -0.99 22.76 -4.01
CA LYS A 374 -0.45 22.48 -2.66
C LYS A 374 0.99 21.96 -2.65
N LYS A 375 1.81 22.39 -3.63
CA LYS A 375 3.23 21.99 -3.76
C LYS A 375 4.03 22.16 -2.45
N ASN A 376 3.73 23.19 -1.67
CA ASN A 376 4.40 23.50 -0.39
C ASN A 376 4.14 22.48 0.74
N THR A 377 3.07 21.68 0.68
CA THR A 377 2.74 20.72 1.75
C THR A 377 3.64 19.48 1.72
N LEU A 378 4.19 19.12 0.55
CA LEU A 378 5.16 18.03 0.43
C LEU A 378 6.57 18.43 0.85
N ASP A 379 6.93 19.70 0.69
CA ASP A 379 8.19 20.20 1.23
C ASP A 379 8.24 19.99 2.76
N PHE A 380 7.10 20.05 3.46
CA PHE A 380 7.01 19.68 4.89
C PHE A 380 7.27 18.19 5.17
N PHE A 381 6.79 17.27 4.32
CA PHE A 381 7.09 15.84 4.44
C PHE A 381 8.56 15.52 4.12
N ARG A 382 9.22 16.33 3.28
CA ARG A 382 10.63 16.17 2.91
C ARG A 382 11.59 16.86 3.88
N ASP A 383 11.23 18.03 4.41
CA ASP A 383 12.00 18.79 5.41
C ASP A 383 12.05 18.12 6.79
N THR A 384 11.15 17.17 7.05
CA THR A 384 11.18 16.33 8.28
C THR A 384 12.21 15.19 8.22
N GLY A 385 13.00 15.09 7.14
CA GLY A 385 14.04 14.08 6.98
C GLY A 385 13.51 12.67 6.74
N LEU A 386 12.21 12.53 6.45
CA LEU A 386 11.62 11.28 6.00
C LEU A 386 11.98 11.06 4.52
N PRO A 387 12.61 9.94 4.14
CA PRO A 387 12.77 9.60 2.74
C PRO A 387 11.38 9.40 2.12
N ALA A 388 11.20 9.89 0.89
CA ALA A 388 10.00 9.60 0.10
C ALA A 388 9.92 8.08 -0.12
N THR A 389 8.83 7.48 0.37
CA THR A 389 8.51 6.05 0.29
C THR A 389 8.16 5.63 -1.12
#